data_AF-A0A531L6H1-F1
#
_entry.id   AF-A0A531L6H1-F1
#
_cell.length_a   1.000
_cell.length_b   1.000
_cell.length_c   1.000
_cell.angle_alpha   90.00
_cell.angle_beta   90.00
_cell.angle_gamma   90.00
#
_symmetry.space_group_name_H-M   'P 1'
#
loop_
_entity.id
_entity.type
_entity.pdbx_description
1 polymer ?
#
loop_
_entity_poly.entity_id
_entity_poly.type
_entity_poly.pdbx_seq_one_letter_code
_entity_poly.pdbx_strand_id
1 'polypeptide(L)' 'MRAMARMGGGKARIDAQHKKGKLTARERIEVFLDEGSFEEFDMYVEHRSTDFGMEKTKIAGDGVVTGWGTVNGRPVYVSV' A
#
# COMPACT_ATOMS: atom_id res chain seq x y z
N MET A 1 13.71 4.01 -5.73
CA MET A 1 12.67 4.77 -4.98
C MET A 1 11.34 4.02 -4.91
N ARG A 2 10.72 3.62 -6.04
CA ARG A 2 9.44 2.85 -6.07
C ARG A 2 9.50 1.46 -5.39
N ALA A 3 10.62 0.73 -5.50
CA ALA A 3 10.76 -0.60 -4.93
C ALA A 3 10.78 -0.63 -3.38
N MET A 4 11.27 0.44 -2.73
CA MET A 4 11.30 0.53 -1.27
C MET A 4 9.90 0.77 -0.68
N ALA A 5 9.07 1.61 -1.33
CA ALA A 5 7.68 1.84 -0.93
C ALA A 5 6.81 0.58 -1.07
N ARG A 6 7.07 -0.25 -2.08
CA ARG A 6 6.40 -1.56 -2.26
C ARG A 6 6.70 -2.54 -1.14
N MET A 7 7.84 -2.41 -0.45
CA MET A 7 8.17 -3.27 0.69
C MET A 7 7.41 -2.87 1.98
N GLY A 8 6.74 -1.71 2.01
CA GLY A 8 5.90 -1.27 3.14
C GLY A 8 6.60 -1.42 4.50
N GLY A 9 5.98 -2.18 5.42
CA GLY A 9 6.52 -2.50 6.75
C GLY A 9 7.68 -3.52 6.76
N GLY A 10 8.27 -3.84 5.62
CA GLY A 10 9.40 -4.75 5.45
C GLY A 10 9.01 -6.22 5.22
N LYS A 11 9.96 -7.00 4.68
CA LYS A 11 9.79 -8.42 4.32
C LYS A 11 9.23 -9.27 5.47
N ALA A 12 9.66 -9.01 6.71
CA ALA A 12 9.19 -9.75 7.88
C ALA A 12 7.67 -9.62 8.11
N ARG A 13 7.09 -8.44 7.85
CA ARG A 13 5.64 -8.22 7.99
C ARG A 13 4.85 -8.80 6.81
N ILE A 14 5.41 -8.78 5.61
CA ILE A 14 4.85 -9.44 4.43
C ILE A 14 4.77 -10.96 4.68
N ASP A 15 5.90 -11.57 5.06
CA ASP A 15 5.97 -13.00 5.37
C ASP A 15 4.99 -13.40 6.50
N ALA A 16 4.80 -12.52 7.50
CA ALA A 16 3.83 -12.75 8.57
C ALA A 16 2.36 -12.69 8.11
N GLN A 17 2.02 -11.85 7.11
CA GLN A 17 0.68 -11.84 6.52
C GLN A 17 0.43 -13.10 5.70
N HIS A 18 1.39 -13.49 4.86
CA HIS A 18 1.30 -14.69 4.05
C HIS A 18 1.21 -15.95 4.92
N LYS A 19 1.96 -16.03 6.02
CA LYS A 19 1.83 -17.13 7.01
C LYS A 19 0.45 -17.25 7.63
N LYS A 20 -0.33 -16.17 7.67
CA LYS A 20 -1.72 -16.16 8.14
C LYS A 20 -2.73 -16.45 7.02
N GLY A 21 -2.27 -16.80 5.82
CA GLY A 21 -3.11 -17.01 4.64
C GLY A 21 -3.73 -15.71 4.11
N LYS A 22 -3.16 -14.55 4.44
CA LYS A 22 -3.66 -13.24 4.03
C LYS A 22 -2.76 -12.62 2.98
N LEU A 23 -3.38 -12.05 1.95
CA LEU A 23 -2.72 -11.15 1.00
C LEU A 23 -2.43 -9.79 1.67
N THR A 24 -1.34 -9.16 1.27
CA THR A 24 -1.00 -7.77 1.57
C THR A 24 -1.97 -6.80 0.89
N ALA A 25 -1.98 -5.52 1.30
CA ALA A 25 -2.85 -4.50 0.70
C ALA A 25 -2.65 -4.38 -0.82
N ARG A 26 -1.40 -4.34 -1.29
CA ARG A 26 -1.08 -4.24 -2.73
C ARG A 26 -1.51 -5.48 -3.51
N GLU A 27 -1.26 -6.67 -2.98
CA GLU A 27 -1.70 -7.92 -3.63
C GLU A 27 -3.23 -7.99 -3.74
N ARG A 28 -3.98 -7.45 -2.76
CA ARG A 28 -5.44 -7.37 -2.84
C ARG A 28 -5.90 -6.44 -3.96
N ILE A 29 -5.23 -5.30 -4.12
CA ILE A 29 -5.52 -4.34 -5.20
C ILE A 29 -5.24 -4.99 -6.56
N GLU A 30 -4.09 -5.65 -6.71
CA GLU A 30 -3.70 -6.33 -7.96
C GLU A 30 -4.68 -7.44 -8.35
N VAL A 31 -5.29 -8.15 -7.38
CA VAL A 31 -6.31 -9.16 -7.65
C VAL A 31 -7.67 -8.55 -7.99
N PHE A 32 -7.98 -7.38 -7.45
CA PHE A 32 -9.29 -6.73 -7.61
C PHE A 32 -9.43 -5.92 -8.89
N LEU A 33 -8.37 -5.20 -9.28
CA LEU A 33 -8.36 -4.33 -10.46
C LEU A 33 -7.90 -5.07 -11.71
N ASP A 34 -8.29 -4.55 -12.88
CA ASP A 34 -7.81 -5.04 -14.16
C ASP A 34 -6.28 -4.90 -14.23
N GLU A 35 -5.61 -5.89 -14.82
CA GLU A 35 -4.14 -5.96 -14.88
C GLU A 35 -3.54 -4.68 -15.48
N GLY A 36 -2.57 -4.08 -14.78
CA GLY A 36 -1.90 -2.87 -15.23
C GLY A 36 -2.73 -1.58 -15.15
N SER A 37 -3.97 -1.63 -14.65
CA SER A 37 -4.85 -0.45 -14.54
C SER A 37 -4.63 0.38 -13.28
N PHE A 38 -3.95 -0.18 -12.26
CA PHE A 38 -3.80 0.48 -10.97
C PHE A 38 -2.81 1.64 -11.03
N GLU A 39 -3.29 2.83 -10.70
CA GLU A 39 -2.48 4.01 -10.44
C GLU A 39 -2.62 4.44 -8.98
N GLU A 40 -1.50 4.34 -8.26
CA GLU A 40 -1.39 4.71 -6.85
C GLU A 40 -1.21 6.22 -6.72
N PHE A 41 -2.03 6.85 -5.88
CA PHE A 41 -1.88 8.24 -5.49
C PHE A 41 -0.88 8.35 -4.32
N ASP A 42 -0.16 9.47 -4.23
CA ASP A 42 0.52 9.87 -3.00
C ASP A 42 1.50 8.86 -2.37
N MET A 43 2.30 8.17 -3.21
CA MET A 43 3.36 7.24 -2.80
C MET A 43 4.45 7.86 -1.88
N TYR A 44 4.40 9.16 -1.58
CA TYR A 44 5.37 9.92 -0.79
C TYR A 44 4.77 10.74 0.36
N VAL A 45 3.50 10.54 0.72
CA VAL A 45 2.93 11.23 1.90
C VAL A 45 3.51 10.59 3.17
N GLU A 46 4.37 11.36 3.85
CA GLU A 46 4.85 11.08 5.20
C GLU A 46 3.94 11.77 6.21
N HIS A 47 3.66 11.09 7.32
CA HIS A 47 2.94 11.72 8.44
C HIS A 47 3.74 12.92 8.98
N ARG A 48 3.05 13.98 9.42
CA ARG A 48 3.66 15.20 10.00
C ARG A 48 3.60 15.25 11.54
N SER A 49 3.19 14.17 12.19
CA SER A 49 3.07 14.13 13.65
C SER A 49 4.45 14.04 14.32
N THR A 50 4.60 14.71 15.44
CA THR A 50 5.82 14.68 16.27
C THR A 50 5.56 14.08 17.65
N ASP A 51 4.35 13.59 17.90
CA ASP A 51 3.95 13.10 19.21
C ASP A 51 4.28 11.60 19.39
N PHE A 52 4.54 11.21 20.64
CA PHE A 52 4.76 9.83 21.09
C PHE A 52 5.96 9.07 20.46
N GLY A 53 7.02 9.75 20.02
CA GLY A 53 8.21 9.09 19.47
C GLY A 53 8.06 8.64 18.01
N MET A 54 7.01 9.10 17.33
CA MET A 54 6.73 8.80 15.93
C MET A 54 7.72 9.46 14.96
N GLU A 55 8.63 10.33 15.42
CA GLU A 55 9.71 10.87 14.58
C GLU A 55 10.71 9.80 14.11
N LYS A 56 10.81 8.69 14.86
CA LYS A 56 11.74 7.58 14.57
C LYS A 56 11.16 6.53 13.62
N THR A 57 9.85 6.53 13.39
CA THR A 57 9.16 5.52 12.59
C THR A 57 8.47 6.16 11.39
N LYS A 58 9.27 6.51 10.38
CA LYS A 58 8.75 6.97 9.08
C LYS A 58 8.50 5.77 8.18
N ILE A 59 7.25 5.36 8.06
CA ILE A 59 6.82 4.34 7.09
C ILE A 59 6.16 5.09 5.93
N ALA A 60 6.70 4.97 4.72
CA ALA A 60 6.10 5.55 3.53
C ALA A 60 4.70 4.96 3.29
N GLY A 61 3.70 5.81 3.06
CA GLY A 61 2.29 5.44 2.83
C GLY A 61 1.42 5.30 4.09
N ASP A 62 1.95 5.61 5.29
CA ASP A 62 1.20 5.61 6.57
C ASP A 62 0.31 4.37 6.81
N GLY A 63 0.69 3.22 6.22
CA GLY A 63 -0.05 1.97 6.33
C GLY A 63 -1.29 1.83 5.43
N VAL A 64 -1.58 2.78 4.53
CA VAL A 64 -2.71 2.73 3.60
C VAL A 64 -2.22 2.85 2.16
N VAL A 65 -2.78 2.05 1.25
CA VAL A 65 -2.55 2.17 -0.19
C VAL A 65 -3.80 2.73 -0.84
N THR A 66 -3.70 3.95 -1.39
CA THR A 66 -4.81 4.63 -2.08
C THR A 66 -4.50 4.82 -3.56
N GLY A 67 -5.53 4.78 -4.39
CA GLY A 67 -5.37 4.95 -5.83
C GLY A 67 -6.67 4.79 -6.60
N TRP A 68 -6.53 4.70 -7.91
CA TRP A 68 -7.63 4.40 -8.82
C TRP A 68 -7.19 3.35 -9.85
N GLY A 69 -8.16 2.75 -10.51
CA GLY A 69 -7.93 1.85 -11.63
C GLY A 69 -9.25 1.42 -12.26
N THR A 70 -9.27 0.27 -12.93
CA THR A 70 -10.49 -0.22 -13.58
C THR A 70 -10.90 -1.59 -13.07
N VAL A 71 -12.21 -1.85 -13.09
CA VAL A 71 -12.81 -3.19 -12.91
C VAL A 71 -13.74 -3.43 -14.07
N ASN A 72 -13.43 -4.42 -14.91
CA ASN A 72 -14.14 -4.65 -16.17
C ASN A 72 -14.20 -3.38 -17.04
N GLY A 73 -13.10 -2.63 -17.11
CA GLY A 73 -12.99 -1.37 -17.86
C GLY A 73 -13.73 -0.17 -17.25
N ARG A 74 -14.33 -0.32 -16.06
CA ARG A 74 -15.04 0.77 -15.37
C ARG A 74 -14.14 1.41 -14.31
N PRO A 75 -13.99 2.75 -14.29
CA PRO A 75 -13.12 3.41 -13.32
C PRO A 75 -13.66 3.26 -11.90
N VAL A 76 -12.77 2.94 -10.96
CA VAL A 76 -13.04 2.82 -9.53
C VAL A 76 -11.92 3.44 -8.71
N TYR A 77 -12.25 3.93 -7.51
CA TYR A 77 -11.27 4.39 -6.52
C TYR A 77 -11.17 3.35 -5.40
N VAL A 78 -9.94 3.11 -4.93
CA VAL A 78 -9.65 2.08 -3.92
C VAL A 78 -8.75 2.63 -2.81
N SER A 79 -8.98 2.11 -1.60
CA SER A 79 -8.19 2.41 -0.39
C SER A 79 -8.17 1.14 0.48
N VAL A 80 -6.98 0.68 0.88
CA VAL A 80 -6.78 -0.59 1.62
C VAL A 80 -5.65 -0.51 2.61
#